data_AF-A0A6J8E3E7-F1
#
_entry.id   AF-A0A6J8E3E7-F1
#
_cell.length_a   1.000
_cell.length_b   1.000
_cell.length_c   1.000
_cell.angle_alpha   90.00
_cell.angle_beta   90.00
_cell.angle_gamma   90.00
#
_symmetry.space_group_name_H-M   'P 1'
#
loop_
_entity.id
_entity.type
_entity.pdbx_description
1 polymer ?
#
loop_
_entity_poly.entity_id
_entity_poly.type
_entity_poly.pdbx_seq_one_letter_code
_entity_poly.pdbx_strand_id
1 'polypeptide(L)'
;MASKFPACGICDSRNISVPSAAWCFECYTGICEECKEQHLLNEAHRSHGIIPLTDYQKLSVSVLQITESCKLHSENYQAYCHEHKCSYCTKCLIEEHRNCKDVTNIHDGICSINSSKVICEIQSSFQELAKNLKRIKKNREENMSSLKLDRQNINKEIQKARHSINEHFDRLEEELMKELTRVVDYESRKISNILASLERTEKEVVELQVTLAILKQHASDQQSFHVSKQIQHKLIDTKNFIQSLHDNNELSDVNISLQMDDFEKIVNKNIIKTGEIVVQTSPVYTALMKQEFKEAKYAELGKIVVQTSSDYTSLMRQKNKGQNTRNLVKAMYR
;
A
#
# COMPACT_ATOMS: atom_id res chain seq x y z
N MET A 1 35.87 -4.42 -19.20
CA MET A 1 37.21 -3.92 -19.59
C MET A 1 38.17 -4.28 -18.47
N ALA A 2 39.11 -5.20 -18.72
CA ALA A 2 40.09 -5.61 -17.72
C ALA A 2 41.02 -4.45 -17.43
N SER A 3 40.93 -3.85 -16.24
CA SER A 3 41.87 -2.81 -15.80
C SER A 3 43.26 -3.43 -15.70
N LYS A 4 44.10 -3.19 -16.70
CA LYS A 4 45.52 -3.49 -16.68
C LYS A 4 46.10 -2.88 -15.40
N PHE A 5 46.48 -3.71 -14.43
CA PHE A 5 47.09 -3.21 -13.20
C PHE A 5 48.36 -2.44 -13.57
N PRO A 6 48.59 -1.25 -13.01
CA PRO A 6 49.83 -0.53 -13.26
C PRO A 6 51.02 -1.43 -12.90
N ALA A 7 52.05 -1.45 -13.73
CA ALA A 7 53.31 -2.09 -13.37
C ALA A 7 53.86 -1.43 -12.10
N CYS A 8 54.62 -2.19 -11.30
CA CYS A 8 55.30 -1.66 -10.14
C CYS A 8 56.22 -0.52 -10.58
N GLY A 9 55.98 0.70 -10.13
CA GLY A 9 56.75 1.87 -10.59
C GLY A 9 58.24 1.78 -10.25
N ILE A 10 58.59 1.07 -9.19
CA ILE A 10 59.98 0.83 -8.78
C ILE A 10 60.65 -0.19 -9.72
N CYS A 11 59.99 -1.30 -10.03
CA CYS A 11 60.52 -2.29 -10.98
C CYS A 11 60.58 -1.73 -12.41
N ASP A 12 59.57 -0.96 -12.80
CA ASP A 12 59.48 -0.32 -14.12
C ASP A 12 60.64 0.65 -14.35
N SER A 13 61.02 1.42 -13.32
CA SER A 13 62.22 2.29 -13.36
C SER A 13 63.54 1.53 -13.56
N ARG A 14 63.55 0.21 -13.30
CA ARG A 14 64.67 -0.71 -13.53
C ARG A 14 64.50 -1.52 -14.82
N ASN A 15 63.55 -1.17 -15.69
CA ASN A 15 63.17 -1.91 -16.89
C ASN A 15 62.66 -3.34 -16.62
N ILE A 16 62.09 -3.60 -15.44
CA ILE A 16 61.51 -4.89 -15.06
C ILE A 16 59.99 -4.71 -14.92
N SER A 17 59.21 -5.35 -15.78
CA SER A 17 57.75 -5.25 -15.71
C SER A 17 57.17 -6.29 -14.75
N VAL A 18 56.83 -5.88 -13.53
CA VAL A 18 56.17 -6.70 -12.51
C VAL A 18 54.81 -6.07 -12.20
N PRO A 19 53.71 -6.85 -12.10
CA PRO A 19 52.41 -6.30 -11.73
C PRO A 19 52.42 -5.74 -10.29
N SER A 20 51.77 -4.59 -10.09
CA SER A 20 51.59 -4.04 -8.75
C SER A 20 50.59 -4.85 -7.94
N ALA A 21 50.88 -5.01 -6.65
CA ALA A 21 50.00 -5.66 -5.67
C ALA A 21 49.33 -4.63 -4.73
N ALA A 22 49.96 -3.47 -4.54
CA ALA A 22 49.49 -2.40 -3.66
C ALA A 22 49.69 -1.02 -4.28
N TRP A 23 49.01 -0.02 -3.72
CA TRP A 23 49.13 1.39 -4.08
C TRP A 23 49.66 2.18 -2.88
N CYS A 24 50.62 3.08 -3.10
CA CYS A 24 51.10 4.03 -2.11
C CYS A 24 50.53 5.42 -2.40
N PHE A 25 49.88 6.04 -1.42
CA PHE A 25 49.19 7.33 -1.59
C PHE A 25 50.15 8.51 -1.74
N GLU A 26 51.29 8.47 -1.07
CA GLU A 26 52.27 9.55 -1.04
C GLU A 26 53.21 9.50 -2.25
N CYS A 27 53.54 8.30 -2.74
CA CYS A 27 54.34 8.12 -3.95
C CYS A 27 53.51 8.12 -5.24
N TYR A 28 52.18 8.11 -5.13
CA TYR A 28 51.25 8.03 -6.26
C TYR A 28 51.61 6.93 -7.27
N THR A 29 52.04 5.77 -6.78
CA THR A 29 52.54 4.68 -7.62
C THR A 29 52.12 3.30 -7.11
N GLY A 30 52.00 2.38 -8.05
CA GLY A 30 51.78 0.97 -7.76
C GLY A 30 53.08 0.27 -7.37
N ILE A 31 53.01 -0.65 -6.41
CA ILE A 31 54.16 -1.36 -5.86
C ILE A 31 53.85 -2.87 -5.84
N CYS A 32 54.79 -3.72 -6.30
CA CYS A 32 54.68 -5.18 -6.16
C CYS A 32 54.97 -5.63 -4.71
N GLU A 33 54.64 -6.88 -4.34
CA GLU A 33 54.84 -7.34 -2.95
C GLU A 33 56.31 -7.24 -2.49
N GLU A 34 57.27 -7.58 -3.34
CA GLU A 34 58.70 -7.50 -3.00
C GLU A 34 59.15 -6.05 -2.77
N CYS A 35 58.74 -5.13 -3.65
CA CYS A 35 59.08 -3.72 -3.50
C CYS A 35 58.36 -3.08 -2.31
N LYS A 36 57.19 -3.58 -1.91
CA LYS A 36 56.41 -3.06 -0.78
C LYS A 36 57.13 -3.27 0.55
N GLU A 37 57.72 -4.44 0.77
CA GLU A 37 58.51 -4.69 1.98
C GLU A 37 59.70 -3.73 2.07
N GLN A 38 60.44 -3.60 0.96
CA GLN A 38 61.59 -2.69 0.89
C GLN A 38 61.19 -1.22 1.01
N HIS A 39 60.01 -0.86 0.49
CA HIS A 39 59.45 0.48 0.59
C HIS A 39 59.22 0.87 2.05
N LEU A 40 58.58 0.00 2.83
CA LEU A 40 58.30 0.25 4.24
C LEU A 40 59.52 0.12 5.15
N LEU A 41 60.56 -0.60 4.73
CA LEU A 41 61.83 -0.69 5.47
C LEU A 41 62.69 0.58 5.32
N ASN A 42 62.54 1.32 4.22
CA ASN A 42 63.25 2.57 4.02
C ASN A 42 62.72 3.66 4.96
N GLU A 43 63.62 4.30 5.71
CA GLU A 43 63.29 5.38 6.64
C GLU A 43 62.48 6.50 5.98
N ALA A 44 62.77 6.81 4.71
CA ALA A 44 62.09 7.86 3.97
C ALA A 44 60.61 7.55 3.66
N HIS A 45 60.21 6.27 3.59
CA HIS A 45 58.85 5.88 3.20
C HIS A 45 58.12 5.02 4.23
N ARG A 46 58.72 4.83 5.41
CA ARG A 46 58.21 3.97 6.49
C ARG A 46 56.80 4.34 6.95
N SER A 47 56.44 5.61 6.84
CA SER A 47 55.13 6.14 7.25
C SER A 47 54.10 6.23 6.12
N HIS A 48 54.43 5.79 4.91
CA HIS A 48 53.53 5.90 3.76
C HIS A 48 52.31 4.98 3.93
N GLY A 49 51.13 5.50 3.60
CA GLY A 49 49.89 4.76 3.50
C GLY A 49 49.91 3.83 2.28
N ILE A 50 49.92 2.52 2.54
CA ILE A 50 49.83 1.49 1.51
C ILE A 50 48.52 0.73 1.64
N ILE A 51 47.79 0.60 0.53
CA ILE A 51 46.55 -0.19 0.44
C ILE A 51 46.68 -1.27 -0.64
N PRO A 52 46.16 -2.49 -0.42
CA PRO A 52 46.08 -3.51 -1.47
C PRO A 52 45.30 -2.99 -2.68
N LEU A 53 45.72 -3.39 -3.89
CA LEU A 53 45.12 -2.88 -5.12
C LEU A 53 43.65 -3.31 -5.28
N THR A 54 43.28 -4.46 -4.70
CA THR A 54 41.89 -4.95 -4.61
C THR A 54 40.97 -4.05 -3.78
N ASP A 55 41.51 -3.36 -2.77
CA ASP A 55 40.76 -2.42 -1.95
C ASP A 55 40.85 -0.99 -2.50
N TYR A 56 41.97 -0.61 -3.09
CA TYR A 56 42.12 0.63 -3.85
C TYR A 56 41.03 0.77 -4.93
N GLN A 57 40.73 -0.32 -5.65
CA GLN A 57 39.68 -0.36 -6.67
C GLN A 57 38.26 -0.14 -6.14
N LYS A 58 38.03 -0.33 -4.83
CA LYS A 58 36.73 -0.10 -4.19
C LYS A 58 36.55 1.34 -3.72
N LEU A 59 37.63 2.12 -3.68
CA LEU A 59 37.57 3.53 -3.30
C LEU A 59 36.83 4.33 -4.38
N SER A 60 36.02 5.30 -3.95
CA SER A 60 35.36 6.19 -4.89
C SER A 60 36.37 7.13 -5.54
N VAL A 61 36.10 7.54 -6.78
CA VAL A 61 36.91 8.54 -7.50
C VAL A 61 37.08 9.82 -6.69
N SER A 62 36.06 10.21 -5.91
CA SER A 62 36.12 11.37 -5.04
C SER A 62 37.19 11.27 -3.94
N VAL A 63 37.42 10.08 -3.38
CA VAL A 63 38.49 9.86 -2.38
C VAL A 63 39.85 9.90 -3.04
N LEU A 64 39.98 9.30 -4.23
CA LEU A 64 41.23 9.27 -4.99
C LEU A 64 41.68 10.66 -5.49
N GLN A 65 40.76 11.60 -5.60
CA GLN A 65 41.02 12.98 -6.01
C GLN A 65 41.35 13.92 -4.85
N ILE A 66 41.34 13.42 -3.61
CA ILE A 66 41.75 14.22 -2.44
C ILE A 66 43.26 14.39 -2.50
N THR A 67 43.70 15.64 -2.61
CA THR A 67 45.11 16.02 -2.59
C THR A 67 45.46 16.63 -1.24
N GLU A 68 46.70 16.44 -0.79
CA GLU A 68 47.20 17.06 0.45
C GLU A 68 47.63 18.52 0.23
N SER A 69 47.82 18.92 -1.03
CA SER A 69 48.29 20.26 -1.41
C SER A 69 47.22 21.10 -2.12
N CYS A 70 47.32 22.40 -1.89
CA CYS A 70 46.53 23.45 -2.51
C CYS A 70 46.84 23.54 -4.00
N LYS A 71 45.80 23.44 -4.82
CA LYS A 71 45.91 23.48 -6.28
C LYS A 71 46.37 24.84 -6.83
N LEU A 72 46.15 25.92 -6.08
CA LEU A 72 46.51 27.29 -6.49
C LEU A 72 47.94 27.66 -6.11
N HIS A 73 48.38 27.21 -4.94
CA HIS A 73 49.62 27.68 -4.31
C HIS A 73 50.69 26.61 -4.16
N SER A 74 50.38 25.35 -4.50
CA SER A 74 51.26 24.19 -4.37
C SER A 74 51.82 23.99 -2.95
N GLU A 75 51.11 24.52 -1.94
CA GLU A 75 51.42 24.39 -0.52
C GLU A 75 50.48 23.39 0.15
N ASN A 76 50.97 22.64 1.14
CA ASN A 76 50.14 21.69 1.89
C ASN A 76 48.98 22.40 2.60
N TYR A 77 47.80 21.79 2.57
CA TYR A 77 46.66 22.26 3.33
C TYR A 77 46.97 22.23 4.83
N GLN A 78 46.60 23.32 5.54
CA GLN A 78 46.90 23.49 6.96
C GLN A 78 45.65 23.41 7.83
N ALA A 79 44.50 23.83 7.30
CA ALA A 79 43.24 23.88 8.02
C ALA A 79 42.05 23.57 7.11
N TYR A 80 40.94 23.18 7.71
CA TYR A 80 39.64 22.96 7.10
C TYR A 80 38.69 24.06 7.53
N CYS A 81 38.05 24.72 6.57
CA CYS A 81 37.02 25.71 6.81
C CYS A 81 35.65 25.04 6.79
N HIS A 82 34.90 25.11 7.90
CA HIS A 82 33.56 24.49 7.98
C HIS A 82 32.50 25.30 7.24
N GLU A 83 32.67 26.61 7.14
CA GLU A 83 31.77 27.50 6.39
C GLU A 83 31.81 27.19 4.88
N HIS A 84 33.01 27.02 4.32
CA HIS A 84 33.23 26.74 2.90
C HIS A 84 33.37 25.24 2.57
N LYS A 85 33.46 24.39 3.60
CA LYS A 85 33.60 22.93 3.52
C LYS A 85 34.81 22.48 2.68
N CYS A 86 35.92 23.19 2.79
CA CYS A 86 37.14 22.93 2.04
C CYS A 86 38.41 23.08 2.90
N SER A 87 39.46 22.37 2.50
CA SER A 87 40.80 22.54 3.06
C SER A 87 41.51 23.72 2.38
N TYR A 88 42.32 24.47 3.14
CA TYR A 88 43.04 25.65 2.62
C TYR A 88 44.49 25.74 3.16
N CYS A 89 45.37 26.36 2.36
CA CYS A 89 46.76 26.65 2.73
C CYS A 89 46.89 28.05 3.36
N THR A 90 48.06 28.39 3.90
CA THR A 90 48.29 29.67 4.58
C THR A 90 48.04 30.89 3.70
N LYS A 91 48.30 30.80 2.38
CA LYS A 91 47.99 31.89 1.44
C LYS A 91 46.49 32.09 1.24
N CYS A 92 45.75 30.99 1.05
CA CYS A 92 44.28 31.03 0.96
C CYS A 92 43.63 31.59 2.24
N LEU A 93 44.27 31.43 3.41
CA LEU A 93 43.80 32.06 4.65
C LEU A 93 43.78 33.59 4.56
N ILE A 94 44.81 34.18 3.96
CA ILE A 94 44.96 35.64 3.89
C ILE A 94 44.05 36.22 2.80
N GLU A 95 43.87 35.49 1.70
CA GLU A 95 43.15 35.94 0.52
C GLU A 95 41.64 35.71 0.62
N GLU A 96 41.22 34.48 0.91
CA GLU A 96 39.81 34.06 0.77
C GLU A 96 39.15 33.72 2.11
N HIS A 97 39.91 33.13 3.05
CA HIS A 97 39.36 32.67 4.34
C HIS A 97 39.62 33.62 5.52
N ARG A 98 40.07 34.86 5.27
CA ARG A 98 40.50 35.81 6.32
C ARG A 98 39.43 36.09 7.37
N ASN A 99 38.16 36.03 6.96
CA ASN A 99 37.02 36.34 7.82
C ASN A 99 36.27 35.08 8.33
N CYS A 100 36.69 33.88 7.93
CA CYS A 100 36.09 32.64 8.40
C CYS A 100 36.46 32.40 9.87
N LYS A 101 35.46 32.06 10.68
CA LYS A 101 35.65 31.90 12.13
C LYS A 101 35.62 30.44 12.56
N ASP A 102 34.93 29.60 11.81
CA ASP A 102 34.82 28.17 12.10
C ASP A 102 35.82 27.37 11.25
N VAL A 103 37.03 27.19 11.81
CA VAL A 103 38.14 26.52 11.15
C VAL A 103 38.80 25.51 12.10
N THR A 104 39.20 24.37 11.56
CA THR A 104 39.90 23.32 12.31
C THR A 104 41.25 23.06 11.66
N ASN A 105 42.32 23.04 12.44
CA ASN A 105 43.62 22.62 11.94
C ASN A 105 43.54 21.15 11.49
N ILE A 106 44.07 20.83 10.30
CA ILE A 106 43.95 19.48 9.72
C ILE A 106 44.64 18.44 10.61
N HIS A 107 45.80 18.75 11.18
CA HIS A 107 46.52 17.84 12.06
C HIS A 107 45.69 17.54 13.32
N ASP A 108 45.11 18.57 13.95
CA ASP A 108 44.23 18.39 15.11
C ASP A 108 42.95 17.62 14.75
N GLY A 109 42.41 17.87 13.56
CA GLY A 109 41.27 17.12 13.01
C GLY A 109 41.59 15.64 12.81
N ILE A 110 42.75 15.32 12.23
CA ILE A 110 43.23 13.93 12.06
C ILE A 110 43.46 13.27 13.42
N CYS A 111 44.15 13.95 14.35
CA CYS A 111 44.36 13.43 15.70
C CYS A 111 43.02 13.17 16.42
N SER A 112 42.05 14.08 16.28
CA SER A 112 40.70 13.89 16.83
C SER A 112 40.00 12.69 16.19
N ILE A 113 40.01 12.55 14.87
CA ILE A 113 39.39 11.41 14.17
C ILE A 113 40.05 10.08 14.57
N ASN A 114 41.38 10.06 14.68
CA ASN A 114 42.13 8.85 15.02
C ASN A 114 42.02 8.46 16.50
N SER A 115 41.90 9.45 17.40
CA SER A 115 41.75 9.22 18.85
C SER A 115 40.30 9.00 19.29
N SER A 116 39.34 9.50 18.50
CA SER A 116 37.90 9.30 18.72
C SER A 116 37.39 8.07 17.97
N LYS A 117 36.21 7.56 18.39
CA LYS A 117 35.53 6.45 17.71
C LYS A 117 34.63 6.93 16.57
N VAL A 118 34.87 8.12 16.02
CA VAL A 118 33.99 8.77 15.04
C VAL A 118 33.72 7.89 13.82
N ILE A 119 34.75 7.28 13.25
CA ILE A 119 34.57 6.39 12.09
C ILE A 119 33.72 5.17 12.48
N CYS A 120 33.93 4.60 13.67
CA CYS A 120 33.12 3.49 14.19
C CYS A 120 31.66 3.89 14.47
N GLU A 121 31.41 5.11 14.94
CA GLU A 121 30.06 5.64 15.19
C GLU A 121 29.32 5.88 13.88
N ILE A 122 29.98 6.47 12.88
CA ILE A 122 29.44 6.65 11.52
C ILE A 122 29.12 5.29 10.90
N GLN A 123 30.04 4.33 11.00
CA GLN A 123 29.84 2.97 10.50
C GLN A 123 28.64 2.29 11.18
N SER A 124 28.52 2.41 12.50
CA SER A 124 27.41 1.85 13.27
C SER A 124 26.07 2.48 12.86
N SER A 125 26.05 3.80 12.67
CA SER A 125 24.86 4.54 12.21
C SER A 125 24.42 4.08 10.81
N PHE A 126 25.36 3.91 9.88
CA PHE A 126 25.04 3.37 8.55
C PHE A 126 24.52 1.92 8.60
N GLN A 127 25.08 1.08 9.48
CA GLN A 127 24.58 -0.28 9.66
C GLN A 127 23.15 -0.30 10.22
N GLU A 128 22.83 0.58 11.17
CA GLU A 128 21.47 0.72 11.70
C GLU A 128 20.50 1.24 10.64
N LEU A 129 20.87 2.28 9.89
CA LEU A 129 20.09 2.78 8.76
C LEU A 129 19.81 1.68 7.73
N ALA A 130 20.81 0.89 7.35
CA ALA A 130 20.65 -0.22 6.42
C ALA A 130 19.68 -1.30 6.96
N LYS A 131 19.75 -1.62 8.27
CA LYS A 131 18.80 -2.55 8.92
C LYS A 131 17.37 -1.99 8.91
N ASN A 132 17.21 -0.71 9.22
CA ASN A 132 15.89 -0.06 9.23
C ASN A 132 15.28 -0.01 7.82
N LEU A 133 16.06 0.32 6.80
CA LEU A 133 15.62 0.27 5.39
C LEU A 133 15.18 -1.14 4.98
N LYS A 134 15.91 -2.18 5.39
CA LYS A 134 15.50 -3.58 5.14
C LYS A 134 14.18 -3.92 5.82
N ARG A 135 13.97 -3.49 7.08
CA ARG A 135 12.69 -3.70 7.80
C ARG A 135 11.53 -2.99 7.12
N ILE A 136 11.72 -1.74 6.69
CA ILE A 136 10.70 -0.97 5.96
C ILE A 136 10.33 -1.67 4.66
N LYS A 137 11.34 -2.09 3.88
CA LYS A 137 11.12 -2.81 2.62
C LYS A 137 10.30 -4.08 2.85
N LYS A 138 10.70 -4.91 3.82
CA LYS A 138 9.97 -6.14 4.17
C LYS A 138 8.52 -5.87 4.56
N ASN A 139 8.29 -4.88 5.44
CA ASN A 139 6.93 -4.50 5.83
C ASN A 139 6.08 -4.05 4.64
N ARG A 140 6.66 -3.32 3.67
CA ARG A 140 5.95 -2.90 2.46
C ARG A 140 5.64 -4.07 1.53
N GLU A 141 6.55 -5.03 1.39
CA GLU A 141 6.33 -6.27 0.63
C GLU A 141 5.22 -7.14 1.27
N GLU A 142 5.23 -7.29 2.59
CA GLU A 142 4.18 -7.99 3.35
C GLU A 142 2.82 -7.27 3.20
N ASN A 143 2.78 -5.95 3.37
CA ASN A 143 1.57 -5.14 3.19
C ASN A 143 1.00 -5.26 1.76
N MET A 144 1.86 -5.21 0.74
CA MET A 144 1.46 -5.40 -0.65
C MET A 144 0.83 -6.77 -0.89
N SER A 145 1.35 -7.81 -0.23
CA SER A 145 0.80 -9.16 -0.29
C SER A 145 -0.55 -9.25 0.42
N SER A 146 -0.69 -8.60 1.59
CA SER A 146 -1.98 -8.48 2.30
C SER A 146 -3.04 -7.81 1.43
N LEU A 147 -2.73 -6.67 0.79
CA LEU A 147 -3.67 -5.97 -0.08
C LEU A 147 -4.19 -6.85 -1.23
N LYS A 148 -3.35 -7.73 -1.79
CA LYS A 148 -3.78 -8.68 -2.83
C LYS A 148 -4.77 -9.69 -2.27
N LEU A 149 -4.55 -10.18 -1.05
CA LEU A 149 -5.44 -11.11 -0.36
C LEU A 149 -6.75 -10.43 0.02
N ASP A 150 -6.70 -9.21 0.56
CA ASP A 150 -7.88 -8.41 0.90
C ASP A 150 -8.77 -8.20 -0.31
N ARG A 151 -8.17 -7.84 -1.47
CA ARG A 151 -8.91 -7.74 -2.74
C ARG A 151 -9.60 -9.05 -3.12
N GLN A 152 -8.93 -10.19 -2.97
CA GLN A 152 -9.53 -11.49 -3.30
C GLN A 152 -10.68 -11.83 -2.35
N ASN A 153 -10.53 -11.55 -1.06
CA ASN A 153 -11.56 -11.79 -0.06
C ASN A 153 -12.78 -10.89 -0.28
N ILE A 154 -12.56 -9.58 -0.48
CA ILE A 154 -13.62 -8.61 -0.77
C ILE A 154 -14.38 -9.02 -2.05
N ASN A 155 -13.67 -9.45 -3.11
CA ASN A 155 -14.32 -9.94 -4.32
C ASN A 155 -15.22 -11.16 -4.07
N LYS A 156 -14.77 -12.11 -3.24
CA LYS A 156 -15.58 -13.28 -2.87
C LYS A 156 -16.82 -12.88 -2.08
N GLU A 157 -16.70 -11.96 -1.13
CA GLU A 157 -17.85 -11.47 -0.35
C GLU A 157 -18.86 -10.74 -1.23
N ILE A 158 -18.41 -9.92 -2.18
CA ILE A 158 -19.30 -9.26 -3.17
C ILE A 158 -20.06 -10.33 -3.99
N GLN A 159 -19.36 -11.35 -4.48
CA GLN A 159 -19.98 -12.43 -5.25
C GLN A 159 -20.99 -13.24 -4.42
N LYS A 160 -20.63 -13.56 -3.18
CA LYS A 160 -21.49 -14.29 -2.25
C LYS A 160 -22.75 -13.50 -1.90
N ALA A 161 -22.63 -12.20 -1.65
CA ALA A 161 -23.77 -11.33 -1.39
C ALA A 161 -24.73 -11.28 -2.58
N ARG A 162 -24.19 -11.12 -3.81
CA ARG A 162 -25.00 -11.15 -5.04
C ARG A 162 -25.71 -12.50 -5.21
N HIS A 163 -24.98 -13.59 -5.02
CA HIS A 163 -25.54 -14.94 -5.16
C HIS A 163 -26.69 -15.17 -4.19
N SER A 164 -26.52 -14.80 -2.91
CA SER A 164 -27.55 -14.95 -1.89
C SER A 164 -28.83 -14.14 -2.21
N ILE A 165 -28.70 -12.95 -2.78
CA ILE A 165 -29.85 -12.14 -3.23
C ILE A 165 -30.58 -12.85 -4.37
N ASN A 166 -29.86 -13.34 -5.37
CA ASN A 166 -30.45 -14.06 -6.50
C ASN A 166 -31.18 -15.32 -6.02
N GLU A 167 -30.56 -16.14 -5.18
CA GLU A 167 -31.19 -17.34 -4.62
C GLU A 167 -32.46 -17.01 -3.84
N HIS A 168 -32.52 -15.84 -3.20
CA HIS A 168 -33.74 -15.41 -2.53
C HIS A 168 -34.87 -15.08 -3.51
N PHE A 169 -34.55 -14.38 -4.61
CA PHE A 169 -35.54 -14.11 -5.66
C PHE A 169 -36.00 -15.39 -6.36
N ASP A 170 -35.09 -16.31 -6.66
CA ASP A 170 -35.43 -17.61 -7.25
C ASP A 170 -36.42 -18.38 -6.36
N ARG A 171 -36.23 -18.36 -5.03
CA ARG A 171 -37.17 -18.97 -4.08
C ARG A 171 -38.54 -18.30 -4.07
N LEU A 172 -38.58 -16.96 -4.08
CA LEU A 172 -39.85 -16.21 -4.09
C LEU A 172 -40.64 -16.49 -5.38
N GLU A 173 -39.96 -16.57 -6.52
CA GLU A 173 -40.56 -16.97 -7.79
C GLU A 173 -41.11 -18.41 -7.71
N GLU A 174 -40.32 -19.36 -7.22
CA GLU A 174 -40.74 -20.75 -7.09
C GLU A 174 -41.97 -20.90 -6.19
N GLU A 175 -42.02 -20.18 -5.06
CA GLU A 175 -43.16 -20.15 -4.15
C GLU A 175 -44.42 -19.59 -4.83
N LEU A 176 -44.30 -18.47 -5.55
CA LEU A 176 -45.41 -17.86 -6.28
C LEU A 176 -45.94 -18.78 -7.39
N MET A 177 -45.04 -19.45 -8.12
CA MET A 177 -45.40 -20.41 -9.16
C MET A 177 -46.11 -21.63 -8.58
N LYS A 178 -45.65 -22.16 -7.44
CA LYS A 178 -46.34 -23.26 -6.73
C LYS A 178 -47.75 -22.86 -6.33
N GLU A 179 -47.93 -21.64 -5.82
CA GLU A 179 -49.25 -21.14 -5.44
C GLU A 179 -50.17 -20.98 -6.66
N LEU A 180 -49.65 -20.43 -7.77
CA LEU A 180 -50.39 -20.33 -9.02
C LEU A 180 -50.85 -21.71 -9.51
N THR A 181 -49.95 -22.70 -9.56
CA THR A 181 -50.30 -24.08 -9.94
C THR A 181 -51.36 -24.65 -9.02
N ARG A 182 -51.24 -24.45 -7.69
CA ARG A 182 -52.21 -24.95 -6.72
C ARG A 182 -53.61 -24.38 -6.96
N VAL A 183 -53.72 -23.07 -7.21
CA VAL A 183 -54.99 -22.40 -7.48
C VAL A 183 -55.59 -22.88 -8.80
N VAL A 184 -54.79 -22.93 -9.88
CA VAL A 184 -55.22 -23.41 -11.19
C VAL A 184 -55.72 -24.86 -11.11
N ASP A 185 -54.98 -25.74 -10.45
CA ASP A 185 -55.35 -27.15 -10.32
C ASP A 185 -56.62 -27.35 -9.50
N TYR A 186 -56.83 -26.52 -8.47
CA TYR A 186 -58.02 -26.57 -7.65
C TYR A 186 -59.28 -26.16 -8.43
N GLU A 187 -59.22 -25.03 -9.14
CA GLU A 187 -60.34 -24.55 -9.95
C GLU A 187 -60.59 -25.44 -11.17
N SER A 188 -59.52 -25.94 -11.83
CA SER A 188 -59.64 -26.90 -12.95
C SER A 188 -60.34 -28.19 -12.53
N ARG A 189 -60.07 -28.69 -11.32
CA ARG A 189 -60.74 -29.89 -10.78
C ARG A 189 -62.22 -29.65 -10.52
N LYS A 190 -62.60 -28.49 -9.97
CA LYS A 190 -64.02 -28.13 -9.81
C LYS A 190 -64.75 -28.09 -11.14
N ILE A 191 -64.19 -27.36 -12.12
CA ILE A 191 -64.77 -27.25 -13.46
C ILE A 191 -64.91 -28.63 -14.10
N SER A 192 -63.88 -29.47 -13.99
CA SER A 192 -63.89 -30.84 -14.52
C SER A 192 -64.98 -31.71 -13.90
N ASN A 193 -65.23 -31.60 -12.58
CA ASN A 193 -66.31 -32.33 -11.91
C ASN A 193 -67.71 -31.88 -12.37
N ILE A 194 -67.89 -30.59 -12.63
CA ILE A 194 -69.14 -30.02 -13.15
C ILE A 194 -69.35 -30.50 -14.59
N LEU A 195 -68.32 -30.42 -15.45
CA LEU A 195 -68.38 -30.93 -16.82
C LEU A 195 -68.77 -32.42 -16.87
N ALA A 196 -68.12 -33.27 -16.06
CA ALA A 196 -68.46 -34.69 -15.99
C ALA A 196 -69.90 -34.95 -15.49
N SER A 197 -70.47 -34.04 -14.71
CA SER A 197 -71.87 -34.12 -14.28
C SER A 197 -72.82 -33.67 -15.38
N LEU A 198 -72.50 -32.58 -16.07
CA LEU A 198 -73.24 -32.09 -17.23
C LEU A 198 -73.27 -33.12 -18.37
N GLU A 199 -72.14 -33.72 -18.72
CA GLU A 199 -72.05 -34.76 -19.77
C GLU A 199 -72.93 -35.98 -19.47
N ARG A 200 -72.95 -36.43 -18.21
CA ARG A 200 -73.82 -37.54 -17.79
C ARG A 200 -75.29 -37.17 -17.93
N THR A 201 -75.68 -35.99 -17.45
CA THR A 201 -77.06 -35.52 -17.54
C THR A 201 -77.48 -35.28 -18.99
N GLU A 202 -76.60 -34.73 -19.84
CA GLU A 202 -76.85 -34.55 -21.26
C GLU A 202 -77.12 -35.90 -21.95
N LYS A 203 -76.26 -36.90 -21.71
CA LYS A 203 -76.42 -38.24 -22.26
C LYS A 203 -77.77 -38.85 -21.85
N GLU A 204 -78.15 -38.76 -20.58
CA GLU A 204 -79.46 -39.22 -20.10
C GLU A 204 -80.61 -38.50 -20.82
N VAL A 205 -80.52 -37.17 -21.01
CA VAL A 205 -81.55 -36.40 -21.73
C VAL A 205 -81.67 -36.84 -23.18
N VAL A 206 -80.54 -37.06 -23.88
CA VAL A 206 -80.53 -37.53 -25.28
C VAL A 206 -81.16 -38.92 -25.40
N GLU A 207 -80.84 -39.85 -24.48
CA GLU A 207 -81.44 -41.19 -24.46
C GLU A 207 -82.96 -41.14 -24.23
N LEU A 208 -83.43 -40.25 -23.35
CA LEU A 208 -84.85 -40.04 -23.12
C LEU A 208 -85.55 -39.41 -24.34
N GLN A 209 -84.89 -38.51 -25.08
CA GLN A 209 -85.42 -37.95 -26.33
C GLN A 209 -85.63 -39.04 -27.39
N VAL A 210 -84.66 -39.95 -27.56
CA VAL A 210 -84.78 -41.09 -28.48
C VAL A 210 -85.94 -42.00 -28.05
N THR A 211 -86.04 -42.32 -26.76
CA THR A 211 -87.13 -43.12 -26.20
C THR A 211 -88.49 -42.48 -26.48
N LEU A 212 -88.62 -41.17 -26.27
CA LEU A 212 -89.86 -40.43 -26.54
C LEU A 212 -90.27 -40.49 -28.02
N ALA A 213 -89.30 -40.40 -28.93
CA ALA A 213 -89.55 -40.49 -30.37
C ALA A 213 -90.08 -41.88 -30.78
N ILE A 214 -89.52 -42.95 -30.21
CA ILE A 214 -89.98 -44.33 -30.46
C ILE A 214 -91.40 -44.53 -29.90
N LEU A 215 -91.65 -44.09 -28.67
CA LEU A 215 -92.97 -44.21 -28.04
C LEU A 215 -94.07 -43.56 -28.88
N LYS A 216 -93.79 -42.37 -29.43
CA LYS A 216 -94.74 -41.64 -30.27
C LYS A 216 -95.17 -42.40 -31.53
N GLN A 217 -94.32 -43.29 -32.07
CA GLN A 217 -94.60 -44.01 -33.31
C GLN A 217 -95.19 -45.40 -33.09
N HIS A 218 -94.82 -46.08 -31.99
CA HIS A 218 -95.01 -47.53 -31.88
C HIS A 218 -95.57 -48.02 -30.55
N ALA A 219 -95.77 -47.17 -29.54
CA ALA A 219 -96.18 -47.63 -28.21
C ALA A 219 -97.71 -47.68 -28.03
N SER A 220 -98.15 -48.60 -27.17
CA SER A 220 -99.54 -48.62 -26.69
C SER A 220 -99.85 -47.41 -25.81
N ASP A 221 -101.14 -47.09 -25.63
CA ASP A 221 -101.58 -45.97 -24.78
C ASP A 221 -101.06 -46.09 -23.34
N GLN A 222 -101.05 -47.30 -22.79
CA GLN A 222 -100.60 -47.54 -21.42
C GLN A 222 -99.08 -47.38 -21.27
N GLN A 223 -98.29 -47.88 -22.23
CA GLN A 223 -96.82 -47.66 -22.26
C GLN A 223 -96.49 -46.18 -22.43
N SER A 224 -97.19 -45.50 -23.34
CA SER A 224 -97.04 -44.07 -23.60
C SER A 224 -97.32 -43.26 -22.34
N PHE A 225 -98.41 -43.56 -21.62
CA PHE A 225 -98.76 -42.87 -20.38
C PHE A 225 -97.68 -43.04 -19.30
N HIS A 226 -97.27 -44.28 -19.00
CA HIS A 226 -96.30 -44.56 -17.94
C HIS A 226 -94.92 -43.94 -18.21
N VAL A 227 -94.36 -44.13 -19.41
CA VAL A 227 -93.03 -43.62 -19.72
C VAL A 227 -93.05 -42.10 -19.88
N SER A 228 -94.13 -41.51 -20.40
CA SER A 228 -94.27 -40.03 -20.42
C SER A 228 -94.22 -39.44 -19.02
N LYS A 229 -94.80 -40.10 -18.01
CA LYS A 229 -94.72 -39.65 -16.61
C LYS A 229 -93.30 -39.74 -16.05
N GLN A 230 -92.57 -40.81 -16.36
CA GLN A 230 -91.16 -40.95 -15.97
C GLN A 230 -90.27 -39.88 -16.61
N ILE A 231 -90.46 -39.62 -17.91
CA ILE A 231 -89.75 -38.56 -18.64
C ILE A 231 -90.08 -37.18 -18.05
N GLN A 232 -91.35 -36.91 -17.72
CA GLN A 232 -91.75 -35.66 -17.07
C GLN A 232 -91.03 -35.46 -15.73
N HIS A 233 -90.91 -36.51 -14.91
CA HIS A 233 -90.18 -36.44 -13.65
C HIS A 233 -88.69 -36.15 -13.87
N LYS A 234 -88.04 -36.88 -14.79
CA LYS A 234 -86.64 -36.67 -15.14
C LYS A 234 -86.37 -35.26 -15.69
N LEU A 235 -87.31 -34.70 -16.45
CA LEU A 235 -87.20 -33.35 -16.97
C LEU A 235 -87.25 -32.30 -15.85
N ILE A 236 -88.04 -32.53 -14.80
CA ILE A 236 -88.04 -31.71 -13.58
C ILE A 236 -86.72 -31.87 -12.84
N ASP A 237 -86.23 -33.11 -12.66
CA ASP A 237 -84.96 -33.38 -11.99
C ASP A 237 -83.78 -32.68 -12.69
N THR A 238 -83.70 -32.75 -14.03
CA THR A 238 -82.68 -32.06 -14.83
C THR A 238 -82.77 -30.54 -14.69
N LYS A 239 -83.98 -29.97 -14.70
CA LYS A 239 -84.16 -28.52 -14.47
C LYS A 239 -83.69 -28.10 -13.08
N ASN A 240 -84.06 -28.88 -12.06
CA ASN A 240 -83.62 -28.62 -10.68
C ASN A 240 -82.10 -28.75 -10.55
N PHE A 241 -81.48 -29.71 -11.23
CA PHE A 241 -80.02 -29.83 -11.27
C PHE A 241 -79.36 -28.59 -11.89
N ILE A 242 -79.80 -28.16 -13.08
CA ILE A 242 -79.25 -26.94 -13.72
C ILE A 242 -79.46 -25.71 -12.83
N GLN A 243 -80.65 -25.58 -12.21
CA GLN A 243 -80.94 -24.50 -11.28
C GLN A 243 -80.01 -24.54 -10.06
N SER A 244 -79.70 -25.73 -9.53
CA SER A 244 -78.77 -25.87 -8.42
C SER A 244 -77.34 -25.43 -8.76
N LEU A 245 -76.86 -25.71 -9.98
CA LEU A 245 -75.54 -25.22 -10.45
C LEU A 245 -75.51 -23.69 -10.52
N HIS A 246 -76.61 -23.09 -11.01
CA HIS A 246 -76.76 -21.64 -11.06
C HIS A 246 -76.80 -21.02 -9.65
N ASP A 247 -77.64 -21.55 -8.77
CA ASP A 247 -77.85 -21.02 -7.41
C ASP A 247 -76.60 -21.16 -6.53
N ASN A 248 -75.78 -22.19 -6.77
CA ASN A 248 -74.50 -22.39 -6.10
C ASN A 248 -73.35 -21.60 -6.73
N ASN A 249 -73.61 -20.78 -7.77
CA ASN A 249 -72.61 -20.02 -8.52
C ASN A 249 -71.49 -20.90 -9.12
N GLU A 250 -71.82 -22.14 -9.50
CA GLU A 250 -70.90 -23.11 -10.09
C GLU A 250 -70.69 -22.88 -11.60
N LEU A 251 -71.53 -22.03 -12.21
CA LEU A 251 -71.45 -21.64 -13.62
C LEU A 251 -70.69 -20.33 -13.86
N SER A 252 -70.07 -19.75 -12.82
CA SER A 252 -69.32 -18.50 -12.96
C SER A 252 -67.95 -18.72 -13.62
N ASP A 253 -67.55 -17.81 -14.51
CA ASP A 253 -66.22 -17.82 -15.11
C ASP A 253 -65.13 -17.52 -14.06
N VAL A 254 -64.09 -18.36 -14.04
CA VAL A 254 -62.93 -18.17 -13.15
C VAL A 254 -61.84 -17.41 -13.91
N ASN A 255 -61.49 -16.23 -13.41
CA ASN A 255 -60.40 -15.40 -13.94
C ASN A 255 -59.28 -15.30 -12.92
N ILE A 256 -58.08 -15.77 -13.28
CA ILE A 256 -56.88 -15.70 -12.43
C ILE A 256 -56.03 -14.52 -12.91
N SER A 257 -55.69 -13.62 -11.99
CA SER A 257 -54.83 -12.47 -12.28
C SER A 257 -53.75 -12.34 -11.21
N LEU A 258 -52.56 -11.92 -11.63
CA LEU A 258 -51.45 -11.62 -10.74
C LEU A 258 -51.49 -10.13 -10.39
N GLN A 259 -51.62 -9.80 -9.11
CA GLN A 259 -51.37 -8.46 -8.61
C GLN A 259 -49.99 -8.42 -7.97
N MET A 260 -49.08 -7.69 -8.61
CA MET A 260 -47.78 -7.41 -8.03
C MET A 260 -47.87 -6.09 -7.27
N ASP A 261 -47.30 -6.06 -6.06
CA ASP A 261 -46.97 -4.80 -5.42
C ASP A 261 -46.03 -3.98 -6.31
N ASP A 262 -45.82 -2.70 -5.98
CA ASP A 262 -44.85 -1.80 -6.63
C ASP A 262 -43.37 -2.23 -6.38
N PHE A 263 -43.13 -3.54 -6.29
CA PHE A 263 -41.88 -4.22 -6.01
C PHE A 263 -40.73 -3.71 -6.88
N GLU A 264 -40.95 -3.55 -8.19
CA GLU A 264 -39.94 -3.01 -9.09
C GLU A 264 -39.56 -1.56 -8.72
N LYS A 265 -40.53 -0.74 -8.30
CA LYS A 265 -40.26 0.61 -7.80
C LYS A 265 -39.58 0.58 -6.43
N ILE A 266 -39.93 -0.36 -5.55
CA ILE A 266 -39.34 -0.52 -4.21
C ILE A 266 -37.87 -0.93 -4.33
N VAL A 267 -37.55 -1.92 -5.15
CA VAL A 267 -36.17 -2.40 -5.37
C VAL A 267 -35.33 -1.30 -6.03
N ASN A 268 -35.82 -0.70 -7.11
CA ASN A 268 -35.05 0.30 -7.86
C ASN A 268 -34.86 1.64 -7.11
N LYS A 269 -35.80 2.03 -6.23
CA LYS A 269 -35.64 3.26 -5.43
C LYS A 269 -34.78 3.06 -4.18
N ASN A 270 -34.83 1.88 -3.56
CA ASN A 270 -34.21 1.67 -2.25
C ASN A 270 -32.81 1.06 -2.35
N ILE A 271 -32.45 0.37 -3.44
CA ILE A 271 -31.14 -0.26 -3.61
C ILE A 271 -30.29 0.54 -4.60
N ILE A 272 -29.66 1.61 -4.11
CA ILE A 272 -28.77 2.47 -4.92
C ILE A 272 -27.30 2.02 -4.82
N LYS A 273 -26.91 1.40 -3.69
CA LYS A 273 -25.56 0.89 -3.42
C LYS A 273 -25.63 -0.40 -2.62
N THR A 274 -24.74 -1.34 -2.90
CA THR A 274 -24.65 -2.64 -2.20
C THR A 274 -23.57 -2.67 -1.12
N GLY A 275 -22.69 -1.66 -1.09
CA GLY A 275 -21.63 -1.54 -0.10
C GLY A 275 -20.68 -0.38 -0.42
N GLU A 276 -19.72 -0.17 0.47
CA GLU A 276 -18.67 0.84 0.34
C GLU A 276 -17.31 0.22 0.67
N ILE A 277 -16.29 0.55 -0.13
CA ILE A 277 -14.91 0.15 0.14
C ILE A 277 -14.28 1.23 1.01
N VAL A 278 -13.95 0.89 2.25
CA VAL A 278 -13.30 1.81 3.20
C VAL A 278 -11.82 1.47 3.30
N VAL A 279 -10.96 2.46 3.12
CA VAL A 279 -9.51 2.33 3.27
C VAL A 279 -9.08 2.92 4.61
N GLN A 280 -8.53 2.10 5.48
CA GLN A 280 -7.92 2.55 6.73
C GLN A 280 -6.40 2.52 6.59
N THR A 281 -5.74 3.62 6.98
CA THR A 281 -4.28 3.71 6.98
C THR A 281 -3.80 3.89 8.41
N SER A 282 -2.68 3.24 8.74
CA SER A 282 -2.02 3.38 10.04
C SER A 282 -0.53 3.64 9.84
N PRO A 283 0.07 4.56 10.59
CA PRO A 283 1.49 4.84 10.48
C PRO A 283 2.30 3.63 10.93
N VAL A 284 3.35 3.32 10.17
CA VAL A 284 4.32 2.30 10.58
C VAL A 284 5.36 3.00 11.45
N TYR A 285 5.35 2.70 12.74
CA TYR A 285 6.39 3.17 13.67
C TYR A 285 7.73 2.52 13.32
N THR A 286 8.56 3.23 12.56
CA THR A 286 9.98 2.92 12.44
C THR A 286 10.72 3.80 13.43
N ALA A 287 11.57 3.18 14.26
CA ALA A 287 12.32 3.85 15.33
C ALA A 287 13.45 4.74 14.77
N LEU A 288 13.16 5.60 13.80
CA LEU A 288 14.15 6.19 12.91
C LEU A 288 14.61 7.60 13.28
N MET A 289 14.12 8.21 14.37
CA MET A 289 14.38 9.64 14.61
C MET A 289 14.68 9.94 16.09
N LYS A 290 15.73 9.35 16.67
CA LYS A 290 16.24 9.79 17.99
C LYS A 290 17.75 10.04 18.07
N GLN A 291 18.49 9.91 16.97
CA GLN A 291 19.88 10.34 16.94
C GLN A 291 20.01 11.53 16.02
N GLU A 292 19.84 12.73 16.59
CA GLU A 292 20.48 13.92 16.05
C GLU A 292 21.98 13.61 15.96
N PHE A 293 22.52 13.61 14.75
CA PHE A 293 23.97 13.53 14.55
C PHE A 293 24.59 14.67 15.38
N LYS A 294 25.44 14.32 16.35
CA LYS A 294 26.21 15.29 17.12
C LYS A 294 27.28 15.92 16.23
N GLU A 295 26.88 16.75 15.27
CA GLU A 295 27.79 17.68 14.58
C GLU A 295 28.41 18.68 15.59
N ALA A 296 27.82 18.82 16.78
CA ALA A 296 28.21 19.78 17.81
C ALA A 296 29.47 19.45 18.64
N LYS A 297 30.29 18.44 18.30
CA LYS A 297 31.50 18.11 19.10
C LYS A 297 32.86 18.43 18.47
N TYR A 298 32.91 18.90 17.23
CA TYR A 298 34.18 19.28 16.59
C TYR A 298 34.58 20.74 16.81
N ALA A 299 33.70 21.57 17.37
CA ALA A 299 33.92 23.01 17.54
C ALA A 299 34.68 23.40 18.84
N GLU A 300 34.95 22.46 19.76
CA GLU A 300 35.51 22.79 21.09
C GLU A 300 36.98 22.41 21.32
N LEU A 301 37.69 21.86 20.33
CA LEU A 301 39.12 21.55 20.48
C LEU A 301 39.94 22.36 19.48
N GLY A 302 40.57 23.42 19.99
CA GLY A 302 41.63 24.15 19.29
C GLY A 302 41.23 25.50 18.68
N LYS A 303 40.64 26.43 19.47
CA LYS A 303 40.62 27.85 19.08
C LYS A 303 42.05 28.40 19.11
N ILE A 304 42.72 28.44 17.96
CA ILE A 304 43.93 29.24 17.80
C ILE A 304 43.50 30.68 17.58
N VAL A 305 43.67 31.53 18.60
CA VAL A 305 43.56 32.99 18.45
C VAL A 305 44.87 33.49 17.84
N VAL A 306 44.86 33.78 16.55
CA VAL A 306 45.98 34.49 15.90
C VAL A 306 45.87 35.97 16.28
N GLN A 307 46.64 36.40 17.28
CA GLN A 307 46.85 37.84 17.54
C GLN A 307 47.79 38.39 16.47
N THR A 308 47.30 39.36 15.69
CA THR A 308 48.15 40.10 14.75
C THR A 308 48.67 41.37 15.43
N SER A 309 49.85 41.83 15.03
CA SER A 309 50.66 42.89 15.67
C SER A 309 50.06 44.30 15.63
N SER A 310 48.79 44.48 15.25
CA SER A 310 48.11 45.78 15.31
C SER A 310 47.50 46.11 16.68
N ASP A 311 47.39 45.16 17.60
CA ASP A 311 46.63 45.33 18.85
C ASP A 311 47.39 46.02 19.99
N TYR A 312 48.67 46.31 19.82
CA TYR A 312 49.50 46.98 20.84
C TYR A 312 49.21 48.48 21.01
N THR A 313 48.59 49.15 20.05
CA THR A 313 48.31 50.60 20.14
C THR A 313 46.97 50.94 20.81
N SER A 314 46.10 49.95 21.03
CA SER A 314 44.77 50.15 21.64
C SER A 314 44.77 50.03 23.17
N LEU A 315 45.73 49.29 23.74
CA LEU A 315 45.84 49.04 25.19
C LEU A 315 46.48 50.19 25.99
N MET A 316 47.23 51.10 25.34
CA MET A 316 47.84 52.25 26.01
C MET A 316 46.93 53.49 26.07
N ARG A 317 45.80 53.53 25.36
CA ARG A 317 44.86 54.66 25.38
C ARG A 317 43.72 54.52 26.41
N GLN A 318 43.52 53.35 27.00
CA GLN A 318 42.45 53.12 28.00
C GLN A 318 42.91 53.21 29.48
N LYS A 319 44.22 53.28 29.76
CA LYS A 319 44.73 53.38 31.15
C LYS A 319 44.79 54.80 31.75
N ASN A 320 44.39 55.85 31.02
CA ASN A 320 44.46 57.25 31.49
C ASN A 320 43.10 57.94 31.71
N LYS A 321 41.99 57.20 31.79
CA LYS A 321 40.67 57.77 32.15
C LYS A 321 39.95 56.82 33.10
N GLY A 322 40.05 57.06 34.41
CA GLY A 322 39.17 56.38 35.37
C GLY A 322 39.72 56.13 36.76
N GLN A 323 40.31 57.15 37.42
CA GLN A 323 40.45 57.15 38.87
C GLN A 323 40.04 58.52 39.41
N ASN A 324 38.75 58.68 39.75
CA ASN A 324 38.39 59.55 40.87
C ASN A 324 36.97 59.24 41.41
N THR A 325 36.88 59.21 42.74
CA THR A 325 35.70 59.30 43.64
C THR A 325 34.65 58.16 43.58
N ARG A 326 34.57 57.21 44.53
CA ARG A 326 34.08 57.23 45.95
C ARG A 326 32.59 57.61 46.14
N ASN A 327 31.89 56.73 46.89
CA ASN A 327 30.62 56.90 47.65
C ASN A 327 29.32 56.76 46.80
N LEU A 328 28.19 56.13 47.16
CA LEU A 328 27.49 55.69 48.39
C LEU A 328 26.51 54.55 47.99
N VAL A 329 26.37 53.42 48.71
CA VAL A 329 25.38 53.08 49.77
C VAL A 329 24.40 51.96 49.37
N LYS A 330 24.27 51.01 50.31
CA LYS A 330 23.34 49.89 50.42
C LYS A 330 21.86 50.31 50.52
N ALA A 331 20.95 49.50 49.99
CA ALA A 331 19.68 49.06 50.62
C ALA A 331 18.97 48.11 49.63
N MET A 332 18.75 46.82 49.94
CA MET A 332 17.61 46.26 50.68
C MET A 332 16.25 46.57 50.03
N TYR A 333 15.62 45.58 49.36
CA TYR A 333 14.50 44.79 49.88
C TYR A 333 13.85 43.92 48.78
N ARG A 334 13.64 42.64 49.14
CA ARG A 334 12.75 41.61 48.57
C ARG A 334 13.16 40.92 47.28
#